data_AF-A0A4P5Y0X2-F1
#
_entry.id   AF-A0A4P5Y0X2-F1
#
_cell.length_a   1.000
_cell.length_b   1.000
_cell.length_c   1.000
_cell.angle_alpha   90.00
_cell.angle_beta   90.00
_cell.angle_gamma   90.00
#
_symmetry.space_group_name_H-M   'P 1'
#
loop_
_entity.id
_entity.type
_entity.pdbx_description
1 polymer ?
#
loop_
_entity_poly.entity_id
_entity_poly.type
_entity_poly.pdbx_seq_one_letter_code
_entity_poly.pdbx_strand_id
1 'polypeptide(L)' 'MTSNQTWVVKYKLPGDQVRTPREIIVTAISQSDAKKVAQAMIPCAIILGGPQPVR' A
#
# COMPACT_ATOMS: atom_id res chain seq x y z
N MET A 1 21.21 -5.58 8.60
CA MET A 1 20.23 -6.48 7.94
C MET A 1 18.88 -5.80 7.98
N THR A 2 18.36 -5.35 6.84
CA THR A 2 16.99 -4.84 6.77
C THR A 2 16.05 -6.02 6.54
N SER A 3 15.35 -6.43 7.59
CA SER A 3 14.36 -7.49 7.51
C SER A 3 13.20 -7.03 6.63
N ASN A 4 12.82 -7.83 5.64
CA ASN A 4 11.61 -7.60 4.86
C ASN A 4 10.40 -7.75 5.79
N GLN A 5 9.52 -6.74 5.80
CA GLN A 5 8.30 -6.73 6.59
C GLN A 5 7.08 -6.65 5.65
N THR A 6 5.97 -7.24 6.07
CA THR A 6 4.70 -7.15 5.34
C THR A 6 3.91 -5.93 5.79
N TRP A 7 3.35 -5.20 4.84
CA TRP A 7 2.64 -3.96 5.05
C TRP A 7 1.26 -4.01 4.38
N VAL A 8 0.23 -3.57 5.10
CA VAL A 8 -1.10 -3.27 4.56
C VAL A 8 -1.09 -1.85 4.01
N VAL A 9 -1.33 -1.71 2.72
CA VAL A 9 -1.47 -0.42 2.02
C VAL A 9 -2.92 -0.22 1.64
N LYS A 10 -3.52 0.86 2.13
CA LYS A 10 -4.86 1.30 1.74
C LYS A 10 -4.78 2.12 0.47
N TYR A 11 -5.65 1.85 -0.50
CA TYR A 11 -5.71 2.59 -1.75
C TYR A 11 -7.14 2.69 -2.29
N LYS A 12 -7.33 3.60 -3.25
CA LYS A 12 -8.53 3.66 -4.09
C LYS A 12 -8.13 3.77 -5.55
N LEU A 13 -9.03 3.44 -6.46
CA LEU A 13 -8.81 3.68 -7.89
C LEU A 13 -9.30 5.10 -8.27
N PRO A 14 -8.82 5.67 -9.38
CA PRO A 14 -9.29 6.96 -9.86
C PRO A 14 -10.77 6.85 -10.25
N GLY A 15 -11.59 7.82 -9.84
CA GLY A 15 -13.04 7.77 -10.05
C GLY A 15 -13.82 6.90 -9.06
N ASP A 16 -13.13 6.15 -8.19
CA ASP A 16 -13.77 5.29 -7.19
C ASP A 16 -14.26 6.18 -6.02
N GLN A 17 -15.57 6.39 -5.91
CA GLN A 17 -16.20 7.09 -4.77
C GLN A 17 -16.39 6.15 -3.57
N VAL A 18 -15.32 5.45 -3.19
CA VAL A 18 -15.42 4.41 -2.17
C VAL A 18 -15.39 5.01 -0.78
N ARG A 19 -16.43 4.71 0.01
CA ARG A 19 -16.49 5.00 1.44
C ARG A 19 -15.50 4.13 2.23
N THR A 20 -15.16 2.96 1.69
CA THR A 20 -14.21 1.99 2.27
C THR A 20 -13.02 1.80 1.33
N PRO A 21 -11.80 2.19 1.72
CA PRO A 21 -10.58 1.93 0.96
C PRO A 21 -10.37 0.45 0.64
N ARG A 22 -9.77 0.14 -0.51
CA ARG A 22 -9.24 -1.19 -0.80
C ARG A 22 -7.91 -1.36 -0.07
N GLU A 23 -7.55 -2.60 0.20
CA GLU A 23 -6.30 -2.95 0.86
C GLU A 23 -5.47 -3.89 -0.02
N ILE A 24 -4.15 -3.73 0.02
CA ILE A 24 -3.20 -4.66 -0.57
C ILE A 24 -2.09 -4.92 0.44
N ILE A 25 -1.65 -6.17 0.52
CA ILE A 25 -0.54 -6.58 1.37
C ILE A 25 0.72 -6.66 0.49
N VAL A 26 1.78 -5.95 0.88
CA VAL A 26 3.05 -5.93 0.16
C VAL A 26 4.21 -6.21 1.10
N THR A 27 5.25 -6.87 0.61
CA THR A 27 6.49 -7.08 1.34
C THR A 27 7.48 -5.98 0.98
N ALA A 28 7.97 -5.24 1.97
CA ALA A 28 8.92 -4.16 1.78
C ALA A 28 9.77 -3.91 3.03
N ILE A 29 10.92 -3.27 2.82
CA ILE A 29 11.87 -2.92 3.89
C ILE A 29 11.34 -1.76 4.74
N SER A 30 10.64 -0.81 4.13
CA SER A 30 10.15 0.41 4.77
C SER A 30 8.74 0.75 4.31
N GLN A 31 8.04 1.64 5.04
CA GLN A 31 6.76 2.19 4.60
C GLN A 31 6.86 2.89 3.24
N SER A 32 7.95 3.62 2.99
CA SER A 32 8.18 4.32 1.73
C SER A 32 8.32 3.34 0.56
N ASP A 33 9.00 2.23 0.79
CA ASP A 33 9.14 1.18 -0.23
C ASP A 33 7.83 0.42 -0.42
N ALA A 34 7.06 0.17 0.65
CA ALA A 34 5.73 -0.42 0.55
C ALA A 34 4.80 0.42 -0.35
N LYS A 35 4.86 1.77 -0.25
CA LYS A 35 4.12 2.64 -1.17
C LYS A 35 4.56 2.46 -2.62
N LYS A 36 5.86 2.42 -2.88
CA LYS A 36 6.40 2.23 -4.24
C LYS A 36 6.00 0.88 -4.82
N VAL A 37 6.10 -0.18 -4.03
CA VAL A 37 5.69 -1.54 -4.43
C VAL A 37 4.19 -1.58 -4.73
N ALA A 38 3.36 -1.03 -3.83
CA ALA A 38 1.91 -0.98 -4.06
C ALA A 38 1.54 -0.16 -5.31
N GLN A 39 2.21 0.98 -5.54
CA GLN A 39 2.01 1.78 -6.75
C GLN A 39 2.49 1.03 -8.01
N ALA A 40 3.59 0.27 -7.95
CA ALA A 40 4.07 -0.51 -9.08
C ALA A 40 3.13 -1.68 -9.42
N MET A 41 2.53 -2.30 -8.41
CA MET A 41 1.53 -3.36 -8.60
C MET A 41 0.21 -2.82 -9.15
N ILE A 42 -0.19 -1.62 -8.73
CA ILE A 42 -1.42 -0.96 -9.18
C ILE A 42 -1.08 0.49 -9.58
N PRO A 43 -0.61 0.73 -10.82
CA PRO A 43 -0.14 2.05 -11.27
C PRO A 43 -1.16 3.16 -11.15
N CYS A 44 -2.44 2.83 -11.29
CA CYS A 44 -3.55 3.77 -11.16
C CYS A 44 -4.00 3.98 -9.71
N ALA A 45 -3.46 3.24 -8.73
CA ALA A 45 -3.88 3.38 -7.34
C ALA A 45 -3.54 4.77 -6.80
N ILE A 46 -4.47 5.32 -6.03
CA ILE A 46 -4.25 6.48 -5.17
C ILE A 46 -4.08 5.91 -3.77
N ILE A 47 -2.84 5.89 -3.28
CA ILE A 47 -2.54 5.41 -1.94
C ILE A 47 -3.12 6.36 -0.89
N LEU A 48 -3.85 5.80 0.06
CA LEU A 48 -4.53 6.52 1.12
C LEU A 48 -3.77 6.35 2.44
N GLY A 49 -3.20 7.44 2.94
CA GLY A 49 -2.48 7.45 4.21
C GLY A 49 -1.10 6.76 4.16
N GLY A 50 -0.72 6.15 5.28
CA GLY A 50 0.56 5.46 5.46
C GLY A 50 0.38 3.94 5.55
N PRO A 51 1.20 3.13 4.86
CA PRO A 51 1.25 1.69 5.01
C PRO A 51 1.39 1.28 6.48
N GLN A 52 0.57 0.32 6.91
CA GLN A 52 0.59 -0.22 8.27
C GLN A 52 1.29 -1.56 8.28
N PRO A 53 2.15 -1.86 9.27
CA PRO A 53 2.74 -3.17 9.37
C PRO A 53 1.64 -4.22 9.64
N VAL A 54 1.68 -5.34 8.93
CA VAL A 54 0.85 -6.50 9.28
C VAL A 54 1.34 -7.02 10.63
N ARG A 55 0.42 -7.13 11.60
CA ARG A 55 0.71 -7.60 12.95
C ARG A 55 0.80 -9.12 13.00
#